data_AF-A0A0D2USR9-F1
#
_entry.id   AF-A0A0D2USR9-F1
#
_cell.length_a   1.000
_cell.length_b   1.000
_cell.length_c   1.000
_cell.angle_alpha   90.00
_cell.angle_beta   90.00
_cell.angle_gamma   90.00
#
_symmetry.space_group_name_H-M   'P 1'
#
loop_
_entity.id
_entity.type
_entity.pdbx_description
1 polymer ?
#
loop_
_entity_poly.entity_id
_entity_poly.type
_entity_poly.pdbx_seq_one_letter_code
_entity_poly.pdbx_strand_id
1 'polypeptide(L)'
;MLRGVVYKGVKLITTEAYEMYAEIAIGWELCDRVFTLAGILTPASVVTVMAERFNLHSQLEHLQSKHVGTGHGDISKFEWLSNQHRDSAASYVGHPNMLAYFAVVENEPVERVRVNLLKKMLQPCGPPPPKAD
;
A
#
# COMPACT_ATOMS: atom_id res chain seq x y z
N MET A 1 20.16 -5.06 -66.84
CA MET A 1 19.94 -4.62 -65.44
C MET A 1 19.65 -5.87 -64.61
N LEU A 2 20.55 -6.16 -63.68
CA LEU A 2 20.57 -7.23 -62.66
C LEU A 2 19.27 -7.24 -61.81
N ARG A 3 18.75 -8.26 -61.12
CA ARG A 3 18.92 -9.70 -60.80
C ARG A 3 17.57 -10.07 -60.14
N GLY A 4 16.86 -11.16 -60.47
CA GLY A 4 16.98 -12.46 -59.83
C GLY A 4 16.50 -12.49 -58.35
N VAL A 5 15.36 -13.13 -58.06
CA VAL A 5 15.25 -14.07 -56.93
C VAL A 5 14.29 -15.21 -57.33
N VAL A 6 14.88 -16.39 -57.49
CA VAL A 6 14.20 -17.68 -57.53
C VAL A 6 13.76 -18.01 -56.11
N TYR A 7 12.46 -18.19 -55.85
CA TYR A 7 12.01 -18.98 -54.71
C TYR A 7 11.39 -20.28 -55.22
N LYS A 8 12.21 -21.33 -55.14
CA LYS A 8 11.78 -22.72 -55.21
C LYS A 8 10.71 -22.97 -54.15
N GLY A 9 9.63 -23.64 -54.56
CA GLY A 9 8.84 -24.55 -53.74
C GLY A 9 8.48 -24.08 -52.34
N VAL A 10 7.35 -23.39 -52.20
CA VAL A 10 6.57 -23.43 -50.97
C VAL A 10 5.12 -23.57 -51.39
N LYS A 11 4.54 -24.72 -51.05
CA LYS A 11 3.13 -25.04 -51.23
C LYS A 11 2.27 -23.90 -50.71
N LEU A 12 1.17 -23.66 -51.41
CA LEU A 12 -0.02 -22.95 -50.97
C LEU A 12 -0.36 -23.34 -49.52
N ILE A 13 -0.09 -22.46 -48.55
CA ILE A 13 -0.58 -22.56 -47.16
C ILE A 13 -1.01 -21.15 -46.72
N THR A 14 -1.87 -20.50 -47.50
CA THR A 14 -2.41 -19.16 -47.14
C THR A 14 -3.93 -19.11 -47.16
N THR A 15 -4.63 -20.23 -47.26
CA THR A 15 -6.10 -20.29 -47.13
C THR A 15 -6.57 -20.97 -45.85
N GLU A 16 -5.80 -21.90 -45.28
CA GLU A 16 -6.19 -22.57 -44.01
C GLU A 16 -5.87 -21.73 -42.76
N ALA A 17 -4.91 -20.81 -42.83
CA ALA A 17 -4.57 -19.96 -41.69
C ALA A 17 -5.64 -18.90 -41.40
N TYR A 18 -6.38 -18.42 -42.41
CA TYR A 18 -7.42 -17.40 -42.23
C TYR A 18 -8.68 -17.93 -41.54
N GLU A 19 -9.04 -19.20 -41.74
CA GLU A 19 -10.19 -19.79 -41.05
C GLU A 19 -9.93 -20.00 -39.54
N MET A 20 -8.67 -20.27 -39.17
CA MET A 20 -8.26 -20.39 -37.77
C MET A 20 -8.33 -19.06 -36.99
N TYR A 21 -8.12 -17.92 -37.67
CA TYR A 21 -8.28 -16.59 -37.05
C TYR A 21 -9.76 -16.16 -36.93
N ALA A 22 -10.65 -16.70 -37.76
CA ALA A 22 -12.07 -16.38 -37.71
C ALA A 22 -12.76 -17.00 -36.47
N GLU A 23 -12.40 -18.22 -36.07
CA GLU A 23 -12.97 -18.86 -34.88
C GLU A 23 -12.49 -18.21 -33.56
N ILE A 24 -11.24 -17.74 -33.50
CA ILE A 24 -10.71 -17.02 -32.34
C ILE A 24 -11.36 -15.62 -32.21
N ALA A 25 -11.64 -14.95 -33.33
CA ALA A 25 -12.31 -13.63 -33.34
C ALA A 25 -13.78 -13.74 -32.90
N ILE A 26 -14.51 -14.76 -33.35
CA ILE A 26 -15.89 -15.03 -32.92
C ILE A 26 -15.92 -15.41 -31.43
N GLY A 27 -14.94 -16.17 -30.95
CA GLY A 27 -14.77 -16.51 -29.53
C GLY A 27 -14.53 -15.27 -28.64
N TRP A 28 -13.76 -14.29 -29.11
CA TRP A 28 -13.55 -13.01 -28.42
C TRP A 28 -14.81 -12.12 -28.41
N GLU A 29 -15.54 -12.01 -29.53
CA GLU A 29 -16.79 -11.25 -29.57
C GLU A 29 -17.94 -11.91 -28.77
N LEU A 30 -17.96 -13.25 -28.69
CA LEU A 30 -18.89 -13.98 -27.81
C LEU A 30 -18.48 -13.88 -26.33
N CYS A 31 -17.18 -13.91 -26.01
CA CYS A 31 -16.71 -13.68 -24.65
C CYS A 31 -17.05 -12.27 -24.19
N ASP A 32 -16.84 -11.25 -25.03
CA ASP A 32 -17.23 -9.86 -24.77
C ASP A 32 -18.75 -9.72 -24.64
N ARG A 33 -19.56 -10.39 -25.49
CA ARG A 33 -21.03 -10.34 -25.38
C ARG A 33 -21.57 -11.08 -24.15
N VAL A 34 -20.99 -12.21 -23.77
CA VAL A 34 -21.36 -12.92 -22.53
C VAL A 34 -20.97 -12.10 -21.31
N PHE A 35 -19.83 -11.42 -21.35
CA PHE A 35 -19.36 -10.55 -20.26
C PHE A 35 -20.16 -9.24 -20.15
N THR A 36 -20.60 -8.69 -21.28
CA THR A 36 -21.46 -7.50 -21.35
C THR A 36 -22.92 -7.83 -20.96
N LEU A 37 -23.47 -8.99 -21.37
CA LEU A 37 -24.81 -9.43 -20.99
C LEU A 37 -24.91 -9.92 -19.53
N ALA A 38 -23.81 -10.40 -18.95
CA ALA A 38 -23.73 -10.70 -17.52
C ALA A 38 -23.57 -9.44 -16.64
N GLY A 39 -23.28 -8.27 -17.22
CA GLY A 39 -23.14 -7.01 -16.49
C GLY A 39 -21.93 -6.96 -15.53
N ILE A 40 -20.98 -7.87 -15.66
CA ILE A 40 -19.91 -8.06 -14.66
C ILE A 40 -18.74 -7.08 -14.87
N LEU A 41 -18.54 -6.52 -16.07
CA LEU A 41 -17.46 -5.55 -16.31
C LEU A 41 -17.83 -4.60 -17.45
N THR A 42 -18.55 -3.52 -17.13
CA THR A 42 -18.60 -2.35 -18.03
C THR A 42 -17.32 -1.52 -17.81
N PRO A 43 -16.74 -0.85 -18.82
CA PRO A 43 -15.60 0.04 -18.60
C PRO A 43 -15.95 1.13 -17.59
N ALA A 44 -17.20 1.59 -17.57
CA ALA A 44 -17.74 2.48 -16.54
C ALA A 44 -17.62 1.90 -15.12
N SER A 45 -17.97 0.62 -14.91
CA SER A 45 -17.79 -0.04 -13.61
C SER A 45 -16.34 -0.14 -13.16
N VAL A 46 -15.38 -0.31 -14.08
CA VAL A 46 -13.94 -0.31 -13.75
C VAL A 46 -13.48 1.09 -13.34
N VAL A 47 -13.93 2.16 -14.03
CA VAL A 47 -13.63 3.55 -13.63
C VAL A 47 -14.30 3.91 -12.30
N THR A 48 -15.54 3.48 -12.06
CA THR A 48 -16.23 3.67 -10.77
C THR A 48 -15.51 2.94 -9.64
N VAL A 49 -15.11 1.68 -9.82
CA VAL A 49 -14.33 0.94 -8.80
C VAL A 49 -12.99 1.61 -8.51
N MET A 50 -12.28 2.11 -9.53
CA MET A 50 -11.05 2.86 -9.31
C MET A 50 -11.30 4.21 -8.61
N ALA A 51 -12.33 4.96 -8.99
CA ALA A 51 -12.71 6.21 -8.34
C ALA A 51 -13.13 6.00 -6.87
N GLU A 52 -13.84 4.92 -6.57
CA GLU A 52 -14.17 4.54 -5.20
C GLU A 52 -12.93 4.14 -4.40
N ARG A 53 -11.95 3.44 -5.02
CA ARG A 53 -10.66 3.14 -4.38
C ARG A 53 -9.88 4.41 -4.02
N PHE A 54 -9.87 5.41 -4.89
CA PHE A 54 -9.23 6.71 -4.59
C PHE A 54 -9.97 7.49 -3.50
N ASN A 55 -11.30 7.44 -3.47
CA ASN A 55 -12.12 8.04 -2.42
C ASN A 55 -11.95 7.34 -1.06
N LEU A 56 -11.74 6.02 -1.05
CA LEU A 56 -11.41 5.28 0.16
C LEU A 56 -10.01 5.65 0.66
N HIS A 57 -9.05 5.81 -0.25
CA HIS A 57 -7.69 6.19 0.10
C HIS A 57 -7.63 7.58 0.73
N SER A 58 -8.30 8.59 0.14
CA SER A 58 -8.33 9.94 0.69
C SER A 58 -9.00 10.02 2.08
N GLN A 59 -10.03 9.20 2.31
CA GLN A 59 -10.67 9.11 3.63
C GLN A 59 -9.75 8.46 4.67
N LEU A 60 -8.97 7.45 4.28
CA LEU A 60 -7.99 6.82 5.18
C LEU A 60 -6.85 7.78 5.51
N GLU A 61 -6.28 8.48 4.53
CA GLU A 61 -5.25 9.49 4.75
C GLU A 61 -5.73 10.63 5.65
N HIS A 62 -6.98 11.07 5.46
CA HIS A 62 -7.61 12.06 6.34
C HIS A 62 -7.69 11.57 7.79
N LEU A 63 -8.13 10.32 8.00
CA LEU A 63 -8.21 9.75 9.36
C LEU A 63 -6.82 9.57 9.99
N GLN A 64 -5.83 9.18 9.20
CA GLN A 64 -4.43 9.03 9.63
C GLN A 64 -3.80 10.37 10.01
N SER A 65 -4.13 11.45 9.29
CA SER A 65 -3.65 12.80 9.63
C SER A 65 -4.17 13.31 10.97
N LYS A 66 -5.34 12.83 11.43
CA LYS A 66 -5.93 13.21 12.72
C LYS A 66 -5.34 12.43 13.88
N HIS A 67 -5.08 11.14 13.68
CA HIS A 67 -4.66 10.23 14.74
C HIS A 67 -3.20 9.83 14.54
N VAL A 68 -2.32 10.60 15.18
CA VAL A 68 -0.88 10.33 15.19
C VAL A 68 -0.63 8.92 15.74
N GLY A 69 0.20 8.14 15.04
CA GLY A 69 0.51 6.76 15.40
C GLY A 69 -0.31 5.70 14.65
N THR A 70 -1.29 6.11 13.82
CA THR A 70 -2.03 5.17 12.96
C THR A 70 -1.10 4.55 11.92
N GLY A 71 -0.99 3.21 11.93
CA GLY A 71 -0.15 2.48 10.99
C GLY A 71 -0.69 2.44 9.55
N HIS A 72 0.21 2.16 8.61
CA HIS A 72 -0.09 1.84 7.21
C HIS A 72 0.69 0.59 6.79
N GLY A 73 0.36 0.00 5.63
CA GLY A 73 0.96 -1.26 5.17
C GLY A 73 2.48 -1.23 5.04
N ASP A 74 3.04 -0.06 4.75
CA ASP A 74 4.48 0.18 4.57
C ASP A 74 5.16 0.77 5.81
N ILE A 75 4.56 0.66 7.00
CA ILE A 75 5.13 1.24 8.21
C ILE A 75 6.47 0.59 8.57
N SER A 76 7.50 1.42 8.77
CA SER A 76 8.80 0.91 9.16
C SER A 76 8.79 0.40 10.60
N LYS A 77 9.60 -0.62 10.91
CA LYS A 77 9.79 -1.10 12.28
C LYS A 77 10.19 0.03 13.23
N PHE A 78 11.05 0.95 12.77
CA PHE A 78 11.49 2.10 13.55
C PHE A 78 10.34 3.03 13.92
N GLU A 79 9.48 3.36 12.94
CA GLU A 79 8.32 4.23 13.15
C GLU A 79 7.31 3.61 14.11
N TRP A 80 7.00 2.33 13.93
CA TRP A 80 6.12 1.58 14.83
C TRP A 80 6.64 1.58 16.28
N LEU A 81 7.91 1.21 16.48
CA LEU A 81 8.52 1.20 17.82
C LEU A 81 8.55 2.60 18.43
N SER A 82 8.86 3.62 17.63
CA SER A 82 8.94 5.00 18.15
C SER A 82 7.57 5.52 18.59
N ASN A 83 6.49 5.12 17.92
CA ASN A 83 5.12 5.45 18.33
C ASN A 83 4.75 4.70 19.62
N GLN A 84 5.06 3.41 19.72
CA GLN A 84 4.84 2.62 20.94
C GLN A 84 5.52 3.21 22.18
N HIS A 85 6.76 3.67 22.04
CA HIS A 85 7.48 4.29 23.15
C HIS A 85 6.89 5.64 23.56
N ARG A 86 6.41 6.43 22.59
CA ARG A 86 5.72 7.70 22.87
C ARG A 86 4.41 7.47 23.60
N ASP A 87 3.63 6.46 23.21
CA ASP A 87 2.35 6.12 23.86
C ASP A 87 2.57 5.59 25.29
N SER A 88 3.63 4.80 25.47
CA SER A 88 4.01 4.31 26.81
C SER A 88 4.44 5.47 27.72
N ALA A 89 5.30 6.36 27.22
CA ALA A 89 5.73 7.55 27.97
C ALA A 89 4.56 8.50 28.30
N ALA A 90 3.63 8.70 27.35
CA ALA A 90 2.42 9.49 27.57
C ALA A 90 1.52 8.86 28.65
N SER A 91 1.38 7.52 28.63
CA SER A 91 0.62 6.79 29.65
C SER A 91 1.25 6.92 31.03
N TYR A 92 2.57 6.87 31.15
CA TYR A 92 3.27 7.06 32.43
C TYR A 92 3.10 8.47 32.98
N VAL A 93 3.06 9.50 32.10
CA VAL A 93 2.83 10.89 32.51
C VAL A 93 1.36 11.17 32.84
N GLY A 94 0.42 10.52 32.15
CA GLY A 94 -1.02 10.70 32.36
C GLY A 94 -1.56 10.02 33.62
N HIS A 95 -0.96 8.91 34.05
CA HIS A 95 -1.41 8.15 35.23
C HIS A 95 -0.57 8.49 36.46
N PRO A 96 -1.14 9.16 37.48
CA PRO A 96 -0.38 9.58 38.67
C PRO A 96 0.18 8.40 39.46
N ASN A 97 -0.52 7.26 39.49
CA ASN A 97 -0.07 6.05 40.16
C ASN A 97 1.22 5.48 39.54
N MET A 98 1.30 5.46 38.20
CA MET A 98 2.48 4.99 37.49
C MET A 98 3.65 5.94 37.68
N LEU A 99 3.39 7.24 37.63
CA LEU A 99 4.43 8.25 37.83
C LEU A 99 5.01 8.20 39.25
N ALA A 100 4.16 8.04 40.27
CA ALA A 100 4.58 7.85 41.65
C ALA A 100 5.41 6.57 41.82
N TYR A 101 5.02 5.47 41.15
CA TYR A 101 5.79 4.23 41.16
C TYR A 101 7.22 4.45 40.62
N PHE A 102 7.37 5.13 39.48
CA PHE A 102 8.69 5.44 38.93
C PHE A 102 9.50 6.39 39.81
N ALA A 103 8.87 7.37 40.46
CA ALA A 103 9.53 8.28 41.39
C ALA A 103 10.12 7.55 42.60
N VAL A 104 9.41 6.56 43.14
CA VAL A 104 9.90 5.72 44.23
C VAL A 104 11.06 4.84 43.79
N VAL A 105 10.98 4.24 42.60
CA VAL A 105 12.04 3.35 42.08
C VAL A 105 13.32 4.11 41.73
N GLU A 106 13.20 5.28 41.08
CA GLU A 106 14.35 6.12 40.71
C GLU A 106 14.88 6.96 41.87
N ASN A 107 14.15 7.04 43.00
CA ASN A 107 14.45 7.90 44.15
C ASN A 107 14.68 9.37 43.75
N GLU A 108 13.79 9.89 42.91
CA GLU A 108 13.81 11.25 42.39
C GLU A 108 12.44 11.91 42.58
N PRO A 109 12.35 13.25 42.67
CA PRO A 109 11.07 13.90 42.82
C PRO A 109 10.21 13.66 41.58
N VAL A 110 8.91 13.51 41.83
CA VAL A 110 7.84 13.23 40.86
C VAL A 110 7.95 14.11 39.61
N GLU A 111 8.20 15.40 39.81
CA GLU A 111 8.31 16.39 38.74
C GLU A 111 9.56 16.18 37.87
N ARG A 112 10.69 15.76 38.46
CA ARG A 112 11.92 15.47 37.72
C ARG A 112 11.73 14.23 36.84
N VAL A 113 11.11 13.17 37.38
CA VAL A 113 10.77 11.97 36.60
C VAL A 113 9.84 12.33 35.45
N ARG A 114 8.84 13.17 35.68
CA ARG A 114 7.95 13.69 34.63
C ARG A 114 8.73 14.40 33.51
N VAL A 115 9.62 15.31 33.87
CA VAL A 115 10.46 16.03 32.88
C VAL A 115 11.38 15.08 32.13
N ASN A 116 11.95 14.08 32.81
CA ASN A 116 12.80 13.08 32.18
C ASN A 116 12.03 12.22 31.17
N LEU A 117 10.80 11.81 31.50
CA LEU A 117 9.90 11.09 30.59
C LEU A 117 9.54 11.95 29.37
N LEU A 118 9.22 13.23 29.56
CA LEU A 118 8.94 14.15 28.45
C LEU A 118 10.14 14.35 27.52
N LYS A 119 11.35 14.47 28.07
CA LYS A 119 12.59 14.56 27.28
C LYS A 119 12.84 13.31 26.44
N LYS A 120 12.51 12.12 26.98
CA LYS A 120 12.65 10.84 26.27
C LYS A 120 11.68 10.71 25.08
N MET A 121 10.63 11.54 24.97
CA MET A 121 9.67 11.47 23.85
C MET A 121 10.22 11.99 22.51
N LEU A 122 11.28 12.81 22.53
CA LEU A 122 11.85 13.40 21.31
C LEU A 122 12.41 12.32 20.37
N GLN A 123 13.26 11.43 20.89
CA GLN A 123 13.86 10.32 20.15
C GLN A 123 14.01 9.10 21.06
N PRO A 124 12.93 8.34 21.30
CA PRO A 124 12.96 7.21 22.23
C PRO A 124 13.79 6.03 21.69
N CYS A 125 13.86 5.86 20.37
CA CYS A 125 14.52 4.73 19.72
C CYS A 125 15.86 5.12 19.05
N GLY A 126 16.40 6.30 19.38
CA GLY A 126 17.60 6.83 18.75
C GLY A 126 17.38 7.36 17.32
N PRO A 127 18.45 7.62 16.56
CA PRO A 127 18.36 8.10 15.19
C PRO A 127 17.75 7.03 14.27
N PRO A 128 16.98 7.44 13.25
CA PRO A 128 16.40 6.52 12.30
C PRO A 128 17.50 5.75 11.54
N PRO A 129 17.27 4.47 11.20
CA PRO A 129 18.20 3.71 10.37
C PRO A 129 18.33 4.39 8.98
N PRO A 130 19.51 4.32 8.33
CA PRO A 130 19.65 4.77 6.97
C PRO A 130 18.69 3.98 6.08
N LYS A 131 17.95 4.67 5.21
CA LYS A 131 17.11 4.02 4.21
C LYS A 131 18.04 3.23 3.29
N ALA A 132 17.78 1.94 3.10
CA ALA A 132 18.42 1.20 2.03
C ALA A 132 17.82 1.71 0.71
N ASP A 133 18.67 2.22 -0.17
CA ASP A 133 18.29 2.59 -1.54
C ASP A 133 17.77 1.36 -2.33
#